data_AF-A0A085NJ08-F1
#
_entry.id   AF-A0A085NJ08-F1
#
_cell.length_a   1.000
_cell.length_b   1.000
_cell.length_c   1.000
_cell.angle_alpha   90.00
_cell.angle_beta   90.00
_cell.angle_gamma   90.00
#
_symmetry.space_group_name_H-M   'P 1'
#
loop_
_entity.id
_entity.type
_entity.pdbx_description
1 polymer ?
#
loop_
_entity_poly.entity_id
_entity_poly.type
_entity_poly.pdbx_seq_one_letter_code
_entity_poly.pdbx_strand_id
1 'polypeptide(L)'
;MKGVLNCVLARDEDIRRGTSAYLDDILVNEDVVKASRVEEHLARYGLLCKPSERVSDGTRVLGLRVWGERDRLVWRRDTKVGDVPQRLSRRSVFSYCGRLTGHFPVCGWLRVAAAFLKRAVTAATSSWDEAVESSWLKTFPGEIAARMSKEDPVRGTWNVSGERARLWVDASALAIGAALEVVGSIVEGAAWLRPDDACHINMAKVDVAIKSLNVVLSWNMKTVELMTDSSTVFRWISNGLSSRTRLKTKAANEMLIRRHGPLRGGRCLAAPRRRMPHQYGKGRRRHQKPECCPVMEYEDRRTNDGFFDGLPMDIKWPL
;
A
#
# COMPACT_ATOMS: atom_id res chain seq x y z
N MET A 1 19.57 -11.96 14.31
CA MET A 1 20.33 -10.69 14.28
C MET A 1 19.56 -9.51 14.88
N LYS A 2 18.37 -9.16 14.36
CA LYS A 2 17.55 -8.01 14.82
C LYS A 2 17.44 -7.79 16.34
N GLY A 3 17.22 -8.84 17.12
CA GLY A 3 17.09 -8.73 18.58
C GLY A 3 18.39 -8.30 19.28
N VAL A 4 19.54 -8.81 18.82
CA VAL A 4 20.86 -8.45 19.35
C VAL A 4 21.17 -7.00 18.99
N LEU A 5 20.98 -6.62 17.73
CA LEU A 5 21.23 -5.26 17.27
C LEU A 5 20.39 -4.23 18.04
N ASN A 6 19.08 -4.47 18.16
CA ASN A 6 18.20 -3.60 18.94
C ASN A 6 18.61 -3.52 20.42
N CYS A 7 19.05 -4.63 21.00
CA CYS A 7 19.53 -4.63 22.39
C CYS A 7 20.78 -3.77 22.55
N VAL A 8 21.74 -3.88 21.62
CA VAL A 8 22.98 -3.08 21.63
C VAL A 8 22.66 -1.60 21.44
N LEU A 9 21.88 -1.23 20.42
CA LEU A 9 21.49 0.17 20.16
C LEU A 9 20.73 0.78 21.35
N ALA A 10 19.93 -0.01 22.07
CA ALA A 10 19.20 0.45 23.26
C ALA A 10 20.07 0.68 24.50
N ARG A 11 21.36 0.31 24.50
CA ARG A 11 22.27 0.52 25.64
C ARG A 11 22.68 1.98 25.85
N ASP A 12 22.48 2.82 24.85
CA ASP A 12 22.74 4.26 24.92
C ASP A 12 21.49 5.00 24.44
N GLU A 13 21.00 5.96 25.25
CA GLU A 13 19.74 6.64 24.96
C GLU A 13 19.78 7.54 23.73
N ASP A 14 20.92 8.19 23.47
CA ASP A 14 21.10 9.03 22.29
C ASP A 14 21.17 8.16 21.03
N ILE A 15 21.89 7.04 21.09
CA ILE A 15 21.96 6.08 20.00
C ILE A 15 20.58 5.47 19.73
N ARG A 16 19.86 5.06 20.78
CA ARG A 16 18.50 4.53 20.63
C ARG A 16 17.56 5.54 19.97
N ARG A 17 17.67 6.82 20.34
CA ARG A 17 16.83 7.90 19.79
C ARG A 17 17.23 8.29 18.37
N GLY A 18 18.53 8.28 18.11
CA GLY A 18 19.13 8.72 16.84
C GLY A 18 19.28 7.61 15.81
N THR A 19 18.84 6.38 16.10
CA THR A 19 18.95 5.27 15.14
C THR A 19 17.64 4.54 14.92
N SER A 20 17.48 3.98 13.72
CA SER A 20 16.40 3.06 13.38
C SER A 20 16.98 1.88 12.63
N ALA A 21 16.76 0.66 13.12
CA ALA A 21 17.35 -0.54 12.55
C ALA A 21 16.30 -1.39 11.81
N TYR A 22 16.68 -1.90 10.64
CA TYR A 22 15.90 -2.84 9.86
C TYR A 22 16.78 -4.00 9.40
N LEU A 23 16.51 -5.19 9.94
CA LEU A 23 17.35 -6.38 9.76
C LEU A 23 18.80 -6.07 10.15
N ASP A 24 19.66 -5.84 9.16
CA ASP A 24 21.08 -5.57 9.31
C ASP A 24 21.46 -4.13 8.90
N ASP A 25 20.51 -3.36 8.35
CA ASP A 25 20.69 -1.95 8.00
C ASP A 25 20.36 -1.07 9.22
N ILE A 26 21.20 -0.05 9.46
CA ILE A 26 20.97 0.97 10.49
C ILE A 26 20.88 2.33 9.82
N LEU A 27 19.75 2.99 10.03
CA LEU A 27 19.53 4.38 9.68
C LEU A 27 19.97 5.26 10.86
N VAL A 28 20.91 6.17 10.65
CA VAL A 28 21.41 7.08 11.70
C VAL A 28 20.97 8.51 11.40
N ASN A 29 20.37 9.19 12.36
CA ASN A 29 20.05 10.61 12.34
C ASN A 29 21.18 11.40 13.03
N GLU A 30 21.95 12.15 12.25
CA GLU A 30 23.11 12.88 12.74
C GLU A 30 22.81 14.16 13.51
N ASP A 31 21.59 14.69 13.42
CA ASP A 31 21.14 15.77 14.30
C ASP A 31 21.06 15.29 15.76
N VAL A 32 20.96 13.96 15.98
CA VAL A 32 20.90 13.35 17.31
C VAL A 32 22.22 12.68 17.69
N VAL A 33 22.82 11.89 16.79
CA VAL A 33 24.04 11.13 17.08
C VAL A 33 24.90 10.94 15.84
N LYS A 34 26.20 11.22 15.96
CA LYS A 34 27.16 10.99 14.87
C LYS A 34 27.27 9.51 14.54
N ALA A 35 27.33 9.15 13.26
CA ALA A 35 27.47 7.76 12.83
C ALA A 35 28.76 7.12 13.36
N SER A 36 29.86 7.87 13.44
CA SER A 36 31.11 7.35 14.04
C SER A 36 30.93 6.91 15.50
N ARG A 37 30.09 7.60 16.27
CA ARG A 37 29.74 7.19 17.65
C ARG A 37 28.92 5.90 17.65
N VAL A 38 28.04 5.71 16.66
CA VAL A 38 27.28 4.46 16.50
C VAL A 38 28.21 3.31 16.10
N GLU A 39 29.15 3.53 15.17
CA GLU A 39 30.17 2.55 14.76
C GLU A 39 31.03 2.11 15.95
N GLU A 40 31.56 3.07 16.73
CA GLU A 40 32.31 2.79 17.95
C GLU A 40 31.49 2.02 18.97
N HIS A 41 30.22 2.39 19.15
CA HIS A 41 29.32 1.71 20.07
C HIS A 41 29.08 0.27 19.65
N LEU A 42 28.81 0.00 18.38
CA LEU A 42 28.66 -1.36 17.86
C LEU A 42 29.94 -2.17 18.06
N ALA A 43 31.10 -1.59 17.76
CA ALA A 43 32.40 -2.24 17.92
C ALA A 43 32.69 -2.64 19.38
N ARG A 44 32.29 -1.83 20.36
CA ARG A 44 32.41 -2.17 21.81
C ARG A 44 31.66 -3.44 22.20
N TYR A 45 30.61 -3.79 21.48
CA TYR A 45 29.83 -5.02 21.68
C TYR A 45 30.18 -6.12 20.66
N GLY A 46 31.30 -5.97 19.93
CA GLY A 46 31.78 -6.95 18.96
C GLY A 46 30.99 -6.99 17.64
N LEU A 47 30.15 -5.99 17.37
CA LEU A 47 29.41 -5.86 16.12
C LEU A 47 30.22 -5.01 15.13
N LEU A 48 30.75 -5.66 14.09
CA LEU A 48 31.52 -5.00 13.04
C LEU A 48 30.60 -4.52 11.92
N CYS A 49 30.72 -3.25 11.55
CA CYS A 49 30.01 -2.65 10.43
C CYS A 49 30.98 -2.23 9.34
N LYS A 50 30.48 -2.11 8.11
CA LYS A 50 31.19 -1.38 7.07
C LYS A 50 31.23 0.12 7.40
N PRO A 51 32.12 0.88 6.74
CA PRO A 51 32.10 2.33 6.83
C PRO A 51 30.71 2.87 6.49
N SER A 52 30.24 3.81 7.27
CA SER A 52 28.92 4.38 7.05
C SER A 52 28.85 5.25 5.79
N GLU A 53 27.71 5.22 5.10
CA GLU A 53 27.49 5.89 3.82
C GLU A 53 26.43 7.00 3.93
N ARG A 54 26.76 8.20 3.44
CA ARG A 54 25.82 9.32 3.36
C ARG A 54 24.74 9.06 2.30
N VAL A 55 23.45 9.16 2.66
CA VAL A 55 22.37 8.96 1.67
C VAL A 55 22.32 10.07 0.64
N SER A 56 22.63 11.31 1.02
CA SER A 56 22.68 12.44 0.08
C SER A 56 23.61 12.18 -1.11
N ASP A 57 24.68 11.42 -0.89
CA ASP A 57 25.74 11.21 -1.88
C ASP A 57 25.40 10.07 -2.84
N GLY A 58 24.28 9.38 -2.60
CA GLY A 58 23.84 8.22 -3.36
C GLY A 58 24.23 6.93 -2.68
N THR A 59 23.30 6.33 -1.93
CA THR A 59 23.46 4.98 -1.34
C THR A 59 22.21 4.10 -1.55
N ARG A 60 22.34 2.81 -1.23
CA ARG A 60 21.30 1.79 -1.41
C ARG A 60 20.61 1.56 -0.07
N VAL A 61 19.42 2.07 0.14
CA VAL A 61 18.67 1.89 1.39
C VAL A 61 17.50 0.95 1.15
N LEU A 62 17.44 -0.19 1.84
CA LEU A 62 16.32 -1.13 1.77
C LEU A 62 15.94 -1.57 0.33
N GLY A 63 16.95 -1.76 -0.53
CA GLY A 63 16.75 -2.12 -1.95
C GLY A 63 16.34 -0.96 -2.87
N LEU A 64 16.37 0.27 -2.36
CA LEU A 64 16.15 1.52 -3.10
C LEU A 64 17.49 2.23 -3.28
N ARG A 65 17.71 2.88 -4.42
CA ARG A 65 18.80 3.82 -4.59
C ARG A 65 18.28 5.17 -4.17
N VAL A 66 18.93 5.83 -3.22
CA VAL A 66 18.51 7.10 -2.64
C VAL A 66 19.66 8.09 -2.74
N TRP A 67 19.39 9.32 -3.18
CA TRP A 67 20.40 10.39 -3.35
C TRP A 67 19.78 11.78 -3.15
N GLY A 68 20.62 12.79 -2.99
CA GLY A 68 20.22 14.19 -2.92
C GLY A 68 20.01 14.83 -4.30
N GLU A 69 18.87 15.49 -4.49
CA GLU A 69 18.52 16.28 -5.66
C GLU A 69 17.73 17.52 -5.24
N ARG A 70 18.23 18.72 -5.56
CA ARG A 70 17.55 20.02 -5.32
C ARG A 70 17.02 20.16 -3.88
N ASP A 71 17.90 19.99 -2.90
CA ASP A 71 17.61 20.05 -1.46
C ASP A 71 16.57 19.03 -0.95
N ARG A 72 16.36 17.95 -1.70
CA ARG A 72 15.52 16.82 -1.32
C ARG A 72 16.27 15.52 -1.49
N LEU A 73 15.90 14.51 -0.74
CA LEU A 73 16.28 13.12 -0.99
C LEU A 73 15.23 12.51 -1.91
N VAL A 74 15.69 11.92 -3.00
CA VAL A 74 14.86 11.20 -3.95
C VAL A 74 15.32 9.75 -4.01
N TRP A 75 14.43 8.87 -4.45
CA TRP A 75 14.73 7.45 -4.60
C TRP A 75 14.25 6.90 -5.94
N ARG A 76 14.89 5.82 -6.37
CA ARG A 76 14.45 4.96 -7.46
C ARG A 76 14.74 3.50 -7.15
N ARG A 77 14.19 2.60 -7.95
CA ARG A 77 14.58 1.18 -7.94
C ARG A 77 16.10 1.04 -8.12
N ASP A 78 16.77 0.32 -7.21
CA ASP A 78 18.20 -0.01 -7.34
C ASP A 78 18.46 -1.26 -8.18
N THR A 79 17.51 -2.20 -8.15
CA THR A 79 17.67 -3.51 -8.80
C THR A 79 17.43 -3.40 -10.29
N LYS A 80 18.39 -3.86 -11.12
CA LYS A 80 18.13 -4.10 -12.54
C LYS A 80 16.99 -5.12 -12.66
N VAL A 81 15.91 -4.72 -13.31
CA VAL A 81 14.85 -5.66 -13.66
C VAL A 81 15.44 -6.65 -14.66
N GLY A 82 15.57 -7.91 -14.28
CA GLY A 82 16.06 -8.95 -15.19
C GLY A 82 15.12 -9.14 -16.38
N ASP A 83 15.59 -9.85 -17.40
CA ASP A 83 14.85 -10.00 -18.64
C ASP A 83 13.46 -10.61 -18.47
N VAL A 84 12.59 -10.27 -19.41
CA VAL A 84 11.27 -10.91 -19.55
C VAL A 84 11.49 -12.42 -19.65
N PRO A 85 10.78 -13.25 -18.87
CA PRO A 85 10.95 -14.69 -18.92
C PRO A 85 10.65 -15.23 -20.33
N GLN A 86 11.57 -16.01 -20.90
CA GLN A 86 11.39 -16.61 -22.22
C GLN A 86 10.21 -17.60 -22.26
N ARG A 87 10.00 -18.33 -21.16
CA ARG A 87 8.84 -19.20 -20.95
C ARG A 87 7.92 -18.57 -19.93
N LEU A 88 6.72 -18.20 -20.37
CA LEU A 88 5.69 -17.66 -19.51
C LEU A 88 4.88 -18.80 -18.89
N SER A 89 4.86 -18.83 -17.56
CA SER A 89 3.93 -19.60 -16.74
C SER A 89 3.40 -18.68 -15.65
N ARG A 90 2.35 -19.10 -14.94
CA ARG A 90 1.89 -18.37 -13.74
C ARG A 90 3.04 -18.09 -12.78
N ARG A 91 3.90 -19.08 -12.52
CA ARG A 91 5.05 -18.92 -11.62
C ARG A 91 6.05 -17.88 -12.12
N SER A 92 6.47 -17.95 -13.38
CA SER A 92 7.47 -17.03 -13.92
C SER A 92 6.93 -15.60 -14.02
N VAL A 93 5.66 -15.45 -14.37
CA VAL A 93 4.95 -14.16 -14.42
C VAL A 93 4.81 -13.54 -13.04
N PHE A 94 4.38 -14.32 -12.04
CA PHE A 94 4.23 -13.80 -10.67
C PHE A 94 5.58 -13.37 -10.09
N SER A 95 6.63 -14.16 -10.31
CA SER A 95 8.00 -13.82 -9.90
C SER A 95 8.49 -12.54 -10.61
N TYR A 96 8.32 -12.44 -11.93
CA TYR A 96 8.69 -11.25 -12.70
C TYR A 96 7.95 -10.02 -12.20
N CYS A 97 6.61 -10.06 -12.13
CA CYS A 97 5.81 -8.95 -11.62
C CYS A 97 6.11 -8.61 -10.15
N GLY A 98 6.46 -9.60 -9.33
CA GLY A 98 6.93 -9.38 -7.96
C GLY A 98 8.19 -8.52 -7.91
N ARG A 99 9.17 -8.81 -8.77
CA ARG A 99 10.37 -7.96 -8.93
C ARG A 99 10.01 -6.58 -9.46
N LEU A 100 9.03 -6.45 -10.34
CA LEU A 100 8.57 -5.17 -10.88
C LEU A 100 7.95 -4.26 -9.81
N THR A 101 7.02 -4.76 -9.00
CA THR A 101 6.20 -3.88 -8.14
C THR A 101 6.40 -4.07 -6.65
N GLY A 102 7.28 -5.00 -6.24
CA GLY A 102 7.46 -5.56 -4.89
C GLY A 102 7.13 -4.65 -3.71
N HIS A 103 8.16 -4.20 -2.99
CA HIS A 103 8.02 -3.37 -1.79
C HIS A 103 8.03 -1.88 -2.09
N PHE A 104 8.01 -1.48 -3.36
CA PHE A 104 8.14 -0.09 -3.75
C PHE A 104 6.89 0.72 -3.35
N PRO A 105 7.05 1.88 -2.68
CA PRO A 105 5.91 2.72 -2.28
C PRO A 105 5.15 3.26 -3.49
N VAL A 106 5.88 3.68 -4.53
CA VAL A 106 5.33 4.28 -5.74
C VAL A 106 5.71 3.46 -6.95
N CYS A 107 4.70 3.00 -7.70
CA CYS A 107 4.86 2.22 -8.93
C CYS A 107 4.06 2.78 -10.11
N GLY A 108 3.26 3.82 -9.91
CA GLY A 108 2.41 4.42 -10.94
C GLY A 108 1.59 3.39 -11.74
N TRP A 109 1.61 3.52 -13.07
CA TRP A 109 0.90 2.65 -14.00
C TRP A 109 1.35 1.17 -13.91
N LEU A 110 2.59 0.91 -13.46
CA LEU A 110 3.16 -0.43 -13.41
C LEU A 110 2.40 -1.36 -12.46
N ARG A 111 1.86 -0.82 -11.35
CA ARG A 111 1.09 -1.61 -10.37
C ARG A 111 -0.15 -2.23 -11.02
N VAL A 112 -0.88 -1.45 -11.82
CA VAL A 112 -2.06 -1.91 -12.56
C VAL A 112 -1.67 -2.89 -13.66
N ALA A 113 -0.64 -2.58 -14.45
CA ALA A 113 -0.18 -3.45 -15.54
C ALA A 113 0.27 -4.83 -15.03
N ALA A 114 1.09 -4.86 -13.97
CA ALA A 114 1.57 -6.08 -13.35
C ALA A 114 0.42 -6.92 -12.74
N ALA A 115 -0.51 -6.28 -12.04
CA ALA A 115 -1.68 -6.97 -11.50
C ALA A 115 -2.54 -7.55 -12.63
N PHE A 116 -2.78 -6.78 -13.70
CA PHE A 116 -3.56 -7.22 -14.85
C PHE A 116 -2.93 -8.43 -15.53
N LEU A 117 -1.62 -8.39 -15.78
CA LEU A 117 -0.88 -9.51 -16.34
C LEU A 117 -1.02 -10.77 -15.47
N LYS A 118 -0.85 -10.65 -14.14
CA LYS A 118 -1.07 -11.77 -13.20
C LYS A 118 -2.47 -12.35 -13.32
N ARG A 119 -3.52 -11.51 -13.36
CA ARG A 119 -4.91 -11.95 -13.52
C ARG A 119 -5.12 -12.67 -14.86
N ALA A 120 -4.63 -12.10 -15.95
CA ALA A 120 -4.85 -12.63 -17.28
C ALA A 120 -4.16 -13.99 -17.49
N VAL A 121 -2.93 -14.15 -16.98
CA VAL A 121 -2.22 -15.44 -17.02
C VAL A 121 -2.90 -16.48 -16.14
N THR A 122 -3.45 -16.07 -14.99
CA THR A 122 -4.22 -16.96 -14.12
C THR A 122 -5.48 -17.47 -14.81
N ALA A 123 -6.17 -16.63 -15.58
CA ALA A 123 -7.34 -17.02 -16.36
C ALA A 123 -6.99 -17.90 -17.57
N ALA A 124 -5.79 -17.76 -18.13
CA ALA A 124 -5.36 -18.45 -19.35
C ALA A 124 -4.69 -19.82 -19.13
N THR A 125 -4.45 -20.23 -17.88
CA THR A 125 -3.77 -21.48 -17.55
C THR A 125 -4.53 -22.20 -16.45
N SER A 126 -4.30 -23.51 -16.26
CA SER A 126 -4.89 -24.36 -15.20
C SER A 126 -3.93 -24.65 -14.04
N SER A 127 -2.60 -24.64 -14.26
CA SER A 127 -1.61 -24.82 -13.19
C SER A 127 -0.52 -23.73 -13.11
N TRP A 128 0.32 -23.77 -12.08
CA TRP A 128 1.40 -22.79 -11.86
C TRP A 128 2.53 -22.86 -12.89
N ASP A 129 2.78 -24.05 -13.41
CA ASP A 129 3.94 -24.37 -14.26
C ASP A 129 3.55 -24.63 -15.72
N GLU A 130 2.24 -24.59 -16.03
CA GLU A 130 1.71 -24.65 -17.39
C GLU A 130 2.17 -23.44 -18.22
N ALA A 131 2.56 -23.72 -19.46
CA ALA A 131 2.97 -22.70 -20.40
C ALA A 131 1.76 -21.87 -20.85
N VAL A 132 1.95 -20.56 -20.90
CA VAL A 132 0.95 -19.64 -21.46
C VAL A 132 0.99 -19.76 -22.97
N GLU A 133 -0.12 -20.16 -23.60
CA GLU A 133 -0.19 -20.28 -25.06
C GLU A 133 -0.64 -19.02 -25.79
N SER A 134 -1.42 -18.18 -25.12
CA SER A 134 -1.98 -16.96 -25.70
C SER A 134 -0.91 -16.02 -26.25
N SER A 135 -1.02 -15.68 -27.54
CA SER A 135 -0.05 -14.85 -28.26
C SER A 135 0.12 -13.45 -27.67
N TRP A 136 -0.98 -12.78 -27.32
CA TRP A 136 -0.91 -11.44 -26.73
C TRP A 136 -0.32 -11.46 -25.31
N LEU A 137 -0.52 -12.54 -24.54
CA LEU A 137 0.13 -12.70 -23.23
C LEU A 137 1.63 -12.94 -23.37
N LYS A 138 2.09 -13.53 -24.48
CA LYS A 138 3.51 -13.66 -24.80
C LYS A 138 4.15 -12.31 -25.13
N THR A 139 3.41 -11.36 -25.72
CA THR A 139 3.94 -10.03 -26.08
C THR A 139 3.82 -8.99 -24.96
N PHE A 140 2.76 -9.04 -24.16
CA PHE A 140 2.44 -8.01 -23.16
C PHE A 140 3.54 -7.72 -22.12
N PRO A 141 4.27 -8.72 -21.58
CA PRO A 141 5.41 -8.45 -20.69
C PRO A 141 6.53 -7.66 -21.37
N GLY A 142 6.74 -7.87 -22.67
CA GLY A 142 7.67 -7.12 -23.50
C GLY A 142 7.25 -5.66 -23.68
N GLU A 143 5.95 -5.39 -23.81
CA GLU A 143 5.41 -4.02 -23.86
C GLU A 143 5.62 -3.28 -22.53
N ILE A 144 5.41 -3.96 -21.40
CA ILE A 144 5.71 -3.43 -20.07
C ILE A 144 7.20 -3.08 -19.97
N ALA A 145 8.09 -4.01 -20.35
CA ALA A 145 9.54 -3.81 -20.32
C ALA A 145 9.99 -2.65 -21.24
N ALA A 146 9.44 -2.57 -22.45
CA ALA A 146 9.73 -1.49 -23.39
C ALA A 146 9.28 -0.12 -22.86
N ARG A 147 8.10 -0.05 -22.21
CA ARG A 147 7.63 1.19 -21.58
C ARG A 147 8.49 1.60 -20.38
N MET A 148 8.89 0.65 -19.53
CA MET A 148 9.80 0.92 -18.41
C MET A 148 11.19 1.37 -18.87
N SER A 149 11.67 0.85 -20.00
CA SER A 149 12.96 1.25 -20.56
C SER A 149 12.99 2.70 -21.03
N LYS A 150 11.82 3.27 -21.37
CA LYS A 150 11.67 4.71 -21.65
C LYS A 150 11.59 5.52 -20.37
N GLU A 151 10.76 5.08 -19.43
CA GLU A 151 10.57 5.74 -18.14
C GLU A 151 10.08 4.75 -17.08
N ASP A 152 10.95 4.38 -16.13
CA ASP A 152 10.55 3.55 -14.99
C ASP A 152 9.74 4.41 -13.99
N PRO A 153 8.46 4.09 -13.73
CA PRO A 153 7.64 4.81 -12.76
C PRO A 153 8.02 4.52 -11.30
N VAL A 154 8.94 3.58 -11.03
CA VAL A 154 9.36 3.21 -9.68
C VAL A 154 10.43 4.15 -9.15
N ARG A 155 9.96 5.32 -8.73
CA ARG A 155 10.74 6.42 -8.16
C ARG A 155 9.86 7.33 -7.32
N GLY A 156 10.46 8.15 -6.47
CA GLY A 156 9.74 9.13 -5.67
C GLY A 156 10.63 9.97 -4.77
N THR A 157 10.00 10.75 -3.89
CA THR A 157 10.68 11.52 -2.86
C THR A 157 10.86 10.64 -1.62
N TRP A 158 12.05 10.68 -1.02
CA TRP A 158 12.40 9.90 0.17
C TRP A 158 12.04 10.67 1.45
N ASN A 159 12.49 11.92 1.56
CA ASN A 159 12.23 12.75 2.72
C ASN A 159 11.01 13.65 2.46
N VAL A 160 9.87 13.25 3.01
CA VAL A 160 8.69 14.11 3.09
C VAL A 160 8.42 14.47 4.53
N SER A 161 8.12 15.75 4.76
CA SER A 161 7.72 16.27 6.05
C SER A 161 6.37 16.95 5.94
N GLY A 162 5.59 16.90 7.02
CA GLY A 162 4.27 17.52 7.07
C GLY A 162 3.22 16.60 7.67
N GLU A 163 2.12 17.22 8.09
CA GLU A 163 1.01 16.54 8.75
C GLU A 163 -0.27 16.58 7.90
N ARG A 164 -0.19 17.18 6.71
CA ARG A 164 -1.28 17.33 5.75
C ARG A 164 -0.97 16.52 4.50
N ALA A 165 -1.94 15.76 4.03
CA ALA A 165 -1.85 15.02 2.79
C ALA A 165 -3.07 15.23 1.91
N ARG A 166 -2.90 15.07 0.59
CA ARG A 166 -4.00 14.86 -0.35
C ARG A 166 -4.09 13.39 -0.70
N LEU A 167 -5.29 12.84 -0.60
CA LEU A 167 -5.57 11.46 -0.94
C LEU A 167 -6.36 11.43 -2.24
N TRP A 168 -5.69 11.10 -3.34
CA TRP A 168 -6.29 10.95 -4.65
C TRP A 168 -6.92 9.58 -4.77
N VAL A 169 -8.18 9.52 -5.18
CA VAL A 169 -8.90 8.26 -5.37
C VAL A 169 -9.60 8.24 -6.71
N ASP A 170 -9.44 7.14 -7.43
CA ASP A 170 -10.11 6.93 -8.69
C ASP A 170 -10.48 5.46 -8.91
N ALA A 171 -11.44 5.24 -9.80
CA ALA A 171 -11.91 3.94 -10.22
C ALA A 171 -12.20 3.99 -11.72
N SER A 172 -11.83 2.91 -12.40
CA SER A 172 -12.16 2.63 -13.79
C SER A 172 -13.02 1.36 -13.87
N ALA A 173 -13.34 0.88 -15.07
CA ALA A 173 -13.88 -0.47 -15.24
C ALA A 173 -12.87 -1.56 -14.82
N LEU A 174 -11.57 -1.29 -14.97
CA LEU A 174 -10.52 -2.29 -14.80
C LEU A 174 -9.99 -2.39 -13.37
N ALA A 175 -9.77 -1.23 -12.74
CA ALA A 175 -9.04 -1.11 -11.49
C ALA A 175 -9.53 0.08 -10.65
N ILE A 176 -9.33 -0.01 -9.36
CA ILE A 176 -9.39 1.09 -8.40
C ILE A 176 -7.97 1.47 -7.98
N GLY A 177 -7.74 2.76 -7.72
CA GLY A 177 -6.44 3.26 -7.33
C GLY A 177 -6.52 4.39 -6.31
N ALA A 178 -5.47 4.50 -5.51
CA ALA A 178 -5.25 5.63 -4.63
C ALA A 178 -3.80 6.10 -4.70
N ALA A 179 -3.59 7.40 -4.54
CA ALA A 179 -2.26 7.99 -4.39
C ALA A 179 -2.26 8.98 -3.23
N LEU A 180 -1.33 8.81 -2.29
CA LEU A 180 -1.11 9.74 -1.20
C LEU A 180 -0.07 10.77 -1.62
N GLU A 181 -0.44 12.04 -1.61
CA GLU A 181 0.42 13.18 -1.90
C GLU A 181 0.73 13.96 -0.62
N VAL A 182 2.01 14.26 -0.40
CA VAL A 182 2.50 15.10 0.70
C VAL A 182 3.45 16.14 0.12
N VAL A 183 3.17 17.43 0.37
CA VAL A 183 3.98 18.56 -0.11
C VAL A 183 4.30 18.46 -1.62
N GLY A 184 3.25 18.20 -2.42
CA GLY A 184 3.35 18.12 -3.88
C GLY A 184 4.03 16.86 -4.43
N SER A 185 4.39 15.89 -3.58
CA SER A 185 5.03 14.63 -3.99
C SER A 185 4.12 13.44 -3.69
N ILE A 186 3.97 12.51 -4.63
CA ILE A 186 3.33 11.22 -4.35
C ILE A 186 4.30 10.38 -3.52
N VAL A 187 3.87 9.98 -2.32
CA VAL A 187 4.69 9.23 -1.35
C VAL A 187 4.35 7.76 -1.31
N GLU A 188 3.08 7.42 -1.60
CA GLU A 188 2.62 6.05 -1.69
C GLU A 188 1.49 5.92 -2.69
N GLY A 189 1.55 4.89 -3.53
CA GLY A 189 0.53 4.58 -4.52
C GLY A 189 0.04 3.14 -4.37
N ALA A 190 -1.28 2.97 -4.36
CA ALA A 190 -1.92 1.68 -4.25
C ALA A 190 -2.93 1.48 -5.39
N ALA A 191 -3.04 0.25 -5.89
CA ALA A 191 -3.95 -0.08 -6.96
C ALA A 191 -4.40 -1.54 -6.83
N TRP A 192 -5.69 -1.76 -7.08
CA TRP A 192 -6.30 -3.08 -7.04
C TRP A 192 -7.15 -3.26 -8.28
N LEU A 193 -7.10 -4.45 -8.86
CA LEU A 193 -8.02 -4.78 -9.94
C LEU A 193 -9.43 -4.87 -9.40
N ARG A 194 -10.39 -4.35 -10.17
CA ARG A 194 -11.78 -4.52 -9.83
C ARG A 194 -12.21 -5.96 -10.11
N PRO A 195 -12.98 -6.58 -9.22
CA PRO A 195 -13.68 -7.80 -9.55
C PRO A 195 -14.68 -7.52 -10.69
N ASP A 196 -15.01 -8.57 -11.44
CA ASP A 196 -16.05 -8.49 -12.46
C ASP A 196 -17.42 -8.55 -11.77
N ASP A 197 -17.82 -7.43 -11.19
CA ASP A 197 -19.09 -7.27 -10.50
C ASP A 197 -19.96 -6.18 -11.15
N ALA A 198 -21.26 -6.27 -10.91
CA ALA A 198 -22.21 -5.24 -11.36
C ALA A 198 -22.15 -3.97 -10.50
N CYS A 199 -21.09 -3.78 -9.70
CA CYS A 199 -20.99 -2.66 -8.79
C CYS A 199 -20.76 -1.36 -9.57
N HIS A 200 -21.56 -0.35 -9.25
CA HIS A 200 -21.44 0.97 -9.88
C HIS A 200 -20.08 1.60 -9.55
N ILE A 201 -19.48 2.31 -10.52
CA ILE A 201 -18.13 2.89 -10.39
C ILE A 201 -17.96 3.79 -9.15
N ASN A 202 -19.00 4.57 -8.80
CA ASN A 202 -18.99 5.38 -7.57
C ASN A 202 -18.85 4.55 -6.28
N MET A 203 -19.41 3.35 -6.23
CA MET A 203 -19.25 2.46 -5.06
C MET A 203 -17.81 1.94 -4.98
N ALA A 204 -17.20 1.63 -6.12
CA ALA A 204 -15.78 1.26 -6.18
C ALA A 204 -14.87 2.43 -5.75
N LYS A 205 -15.22 3.68 -6.09
CA LYS A 205 -14.52 4.88 -5.61
C LYS A 205 -14.64 5.06 -4.08
N VAL A 206 -15.79 4.75 -3.48
CA VAL A 206 -15.94 4.75 -2.02
C VAL A 206 -15.08 3.66 -1.38
N ASP A 207 -15.10 2.44 -1.93
CA ASP A 207 -14.31 1.31 -1.41
C ASP A 207 -12.81 1.64 -1.41
N VAL A 208 -12.28 2.19 -2.50
CA VAL A 208 -10.86 2.56 -2.56
C VAL A 208 -10.51 3.71 -1.61
N ALA A 209 -11.41 4.67 -1.42
CA ALA A 209 -11.21 5.74 -0.44
C ALA A 209 -11.13 5.19 0.98
N ILE A 210 -11.95 4.20 1.33
CA ILE A 210 -11.89 3.55 2.65
C ILE A 210 -10.60 2.75 2.80
N LYS A 211 -10.25 1.94 1.79
CA LYS A 211 -9.02 1.11 1.79
C LYS A 211 -7.76 1.96 1.96
N SER A 212 -7.70 3.13 1.34
CA SER A 212 -6.54 4.01 1.37
C SER A 212 -6.41 4.86 2.63
N LEU A 213 -7.43 4.90 3.51
CA LEU A 213 -7.27 5.50 4.84
C LEU A 213 -6.22 4.77 5.68
N ASN A 214 -6.02 3.46 5.48
CA ASN A 214 -4.95 2.74 6.17
C ASN A 214 -3.55 3.26 5.78
N VAL A 215 -3.37 3.66 4.51
CA VAL A 215 -2.13 4.26 4.01
C VAL A 215 -1.91 5.64 4.64
N VAL A 216 -2.96 6.46 4.70
CA VAL A 216 -2.92 7.74 5.43
C VAL A 216 -2.47 7.54 6.88
N LEU A 217 -3.05 6.56 7.57
CA LEU A 217 -2.77 6.28 8.98
C LEU A 217 -1.34 5.75 9.18
N SER A 218 -0.80 4.92 8.28
CA SER A 218 0.58 4.45 8.37
C SER A 218 1.60 5.57 8.21
N TRP A 219 1.25 6.62 7.46
CA TRP A 219 2.03 7.85 7.35
C TRP A 219 1.77 8.87 8.46
N ASN A 220 0.92 8.54 9.45
CA ASN A 220 0.58 9.41 10.59
C ASN A 220 0.10 10.81 10.18
N MET A 221 -0.64 10.89 9.05
CA MET A 221 -1.16 12.15 8.55
C MET A 221 -2.34 12.62 9.41
N LYS A 222 -2.26 13.86 9.92
CA LYS A 222 -3.30 14.42 10.80
C LYS A 222 -4.47 15.00 10.04
N THR A 223 -4.21 15.60 8.89
CA THR A 223 -5.24 16.18 8.02
C THR A 223 -5.15 15.59 6.62
N VAL A 224 -6.30 15.20 6.07
CA VAL A 224 -6.39 14.63 4.73
C VAL A 224 -7.42 15.37 3.91
N GLU A 225 -7.01 15.80 2.73
CA GLU A 225 -7.88 16.31 1.68
C GLU A 225 -8.18 15.17 0.72
N LEU A 226 -9.43 14.68 0.71
CA LEU A 226 -9.85 13.65 -0.24
C LEU A 226 -10.09 14.28 -1.62
N MET A 227 -9.34 13.82 -2.60
CA MET A 227 -9.42 14.26 -3.99
C MET A 227 -10.14 13.21 -4.83
N THR A 228 -11.32 13.56 -5.33
CA THR A 228 -12.13 12.73 -6.23
C THR A 228 -12.82 13.61 -7.26
N ASP A 229 -13.00 13.07 -8.47
CA ASP A 229 -13.76 13.65 -9.57
C ASP A 229 -15.29 13.44 -9.44
N SER A 230 -15.76 12.68 -8.44
CA SER A 230 -17.17 12.37 -8.25
C SER A 230 -17.77 13.15 -7.08
N SER A 231 -18.61 14.13 -7.40
CA SER A 231 -19.36 14.92 -6.40
C SER A 231 -20.26 14.06 -5.49
N THR A 232 -20.78 12.96 -6.03
CA THR A 232 -21.59 11.99 -5.28
C THR A 232 -20.75 11.26 -4.24
N VAL A 233 -19.57 10.76 -4.63
CA VAL A 233 -18.63 10.08 -3.73
C VAL A 233 -18.16 11.02 -2.63
N PHE A 234 -17.76 12.25 -3.00
CA PHE A 234 -17.37 13.28 -2.05
C PHE A 234 -18.47 13.52 -1.01
N ARG A 235 -19.72 13.71 -1.45
CA ARG A 235 -20.86 13.94 -0.55
C ARG A 235 -21.12 12.74 0.37
N TRP A 236 -21.05 11.52 -0.14
CA TRP A 236 -21.25 10.31 0.68
C TRP A 236 -20.20 10.17 1.78
N ILE A 237 -18.93 10.36 1.45
CA ILE A 237 -17.83 10.25 2.42
C ILE A 237 -17.91 11.40 3.43
N SER A 238 -18.09 12.63 2.97
CA SER A 238 -18.21 13.80 3.84
C SER A 238 -19.38 13.67 4.83
N ASN A 239 -20.54 13.19 4.36
CA ASN A 239 -21.69 12.93 5.22
C ASN A 239 -21.44 11.79 6.21
N GLY A 240 -20.78 10.72 5.77
CA GLY A 240 -20.41 9.59 6.62
C GLY A 240 -19.46 9.98 7.75
N LEU A 241 -18.43 10.78 7.44
CA LEU A 241 -17.43 11.25 8.42
C LEU A 241 -17.99 12.31 9.37
N SER A 242 -18.81 13.24 8.86
CA SER A 242 -19.36 14.33 9.66
C SER A 242 -20.50 13.91 10.61
N SER A 243 -20.97 12.65 10.53
CA SER A 243 -22.13 12.14 11.30
C SER A 243 -23.42 12.96 11.12
N ARG A 244 -23.44 13.95 10.21
CA ARG A 244 -24.55 14.91 10.02
C ARG A 244 -25.78 14.27 9.38
N THR A 245 -25.61 13.13 8.72
CA THR A 245 -26.72 12.34 8.18
C THR A 245 -26.44 10.86 8.34
N ARG A 246 -27.36 10.11 8.99
CA ARG A 246 -27.42 8.66 8.79
C ARG A 246 -27.63 8.44 7.30
N LEU A 247 -26.64 7.86 6.62
CA LEU A 247 -26.74 7.46 5.22
C LEU A 247 -27.99 6.57 5.07
N LYS A 248 -29.08 7.11 4.53
CA LYS A 248 -30.28 6.35 4.20
C LYS A 248 -30.07 5.68 2.85
N THR A 249 -29.28 4.62 2.80
CA THR A 249 -29.14 3.79 1.60
C THR A 249 -29.98 2.53 1.78
N LYS A 250 -30.93 2.29 0.86
CA LYS A 250 -31.71 1.04 0.82
C LYS A 250 -30.89 -0.04 0.10
N ALA A 251 -29.95 -0.72 0.78
CA ALA A 251 -29.34 -1.98 0.33
C ALA A 251 -28.27 -2.48 1.32
N ALA A 252 -27.85 -3.75 1.15
CA ALA A 252 -26.74 -4.43 1.83
C ALA A 252 -25.45 -3.59 1.98
N ASN A 253 -25.27 -2.57 1.15
CA ASN A 253 -24.16 -1.61 1.17
C ASN A 253 -24.12 -0.73 2.44
N GLU A 254 -25.24 -0.55 3.15
CA GLU A 254 -25.27 0.15 4.45
C GLU A 254 -24.43 -0.60 5.51
N MET A 255 -24.47 -1.93 5.53
CA MET A 255 -23.68 -2.71 6.48
C MET A 255 -22.17 -2.63 6.22
N LEU A 256 -21.75 -2.57 4.95
CA LEU A 256 -20.33 -2.45 4.58
C LEU A 256 -19.74 -1.11 5.01
N ILE A 257 -20.51 -0.02 4.87
CA ILE A 257 -20.10 1.32 5.30
C ILE A 257 -20.09 1.41 6.83
N ARG A 258 -21.06 0.80 7.53
CA ARG A 258 -21.11 0.77 9.00
C ARG A 258 -20.04 -0.11 9.66
N ARG A 259 -19.61 -1.20 9.02
CA ARG A 259 -18.58 -2.12 9.55
C ARG A 259 -17.14 -1.61 9.38
N HIS A 260 -16.87 -0.77 8.37
CA HIS A 260 -15.52 -0.27 8.10
C HIS A 260 -15.26 1.17 8.58
N GLY A 261 -16.27 1.87 9.10
CA GLY A 261 -16.08 3.12 9.85
C GLY A 261 -15.74 2.86 11.32
N PRO A 262 -15.01 3.76 12.01
CA PRO A 262 -14.60 3.54 13.40
C PRO A 262 -15.84 3.53 14.31
N LEU A 263 -16.18 2.36 14.84
CA LEU A 263 -17.05 2.26 15.99
C LEU A 263 -16.27 2.75 17.21
N ARG A 264 -16.55 3.99 17.66
CA ARG A 264 -16.39 4.36 19.07
C ARG A 264 -17.69 4.93 19.59
N GLY A 265 -18.23 4.24 20.60
CA GLY A 265 -19.50 4.54 21.23
C GLY A 265 -19.45 5.74 22.16
N GLY A 266 -20.61 6.34 22.34
CA GLY A 266 -20.93 7.29 23.40
C GLY A 266 -22.44 7.23 23.63
N ARG A 267 -22.83 6.83 24.84
CA ARG A 267 -24.23 6.66 25.27
C ARG A 267 -24.97 8.00 25.12
N CYS A 268 -26.17 7.97 24.58
CA CYS A 268 -27.18 8.97 24.91
C CYS A 268 -28.41 8.26 25.48
N LEU A 269 -28.58 8.43 26.79
CA LEU A 269 -29.84 8.21 27.49
C LEU A 269 -30.93 9.06 26.81
N ALA A 270 -32.04 8.44 26.43
CA ALA A 270 -33.26 9.16 26.11
C ALA A 270 -34.46 8.45 26.76
N ALA A 271 -35.12 9.21 27.64
CA ALA A 271 -36.30 8.85 28.42
C ALA A 271 -37.52 8.49 27.55
N PRO A 272 -38.53 7.78 28.10
CA PRO A 272 -39.62 7.23 27.31
C PRO A 272 -40.75 8.25 27.14
N ARG A 273 -41.22 8.47 25.91
CA ARG A 273 -42.55 9.06 25.68
C ARG A 273 -43.35 8.28 24.63
N ARG A 274 -44.29 7.52 25.20
CA ARG A 274 -45.70 7.22 24.84
C ARG A 274 -46.12 7.10 23.35
N ARG A 275 -46.83 5.98 23.15
CA ARG A 275 -47.69 5.52 22.03
C ARG A 275 -48.63 6.58 21.44
N MET A 276 -48.95 6.46 20.14
CA MET A 276 -50.22 5.91 19.63
C MET A 276 -50.16 5.68 18.10
N PRO A 277 -51.03 4.82 17.52
CA PRO A 277 -50.81 4.10 16.26
C PRO A 277 -51.58 4.69 15.07
N HIS A 278 -51.14 4.36 13.85
CA HIS A 278 -52.09 4.19 12.74
C HIS A 278 -51.69 3.05 11.80
N GLN A 279 -52.65 2.13 11.64
CA GLN A 279 -52.70 1.06 10.65
C GLN A 279 -52.81 1.63 9.24
N TYR A 280 -52.26 0.94 8.23
CA TYR A 280 -53.01 0.40 7.08
C TYR A 280 -52.12 -0.46 6.18
N GLY A 281 -52.71 -1.55 5.64
CA GLY A 281 -52.34 -2.08 4.33
C GLY A 281 -51.40 -3.30 4.28
N LYS A 282 -51.97 -4.49 4.43
CA LYS A 282 -51.37 -5.77 4.02
C LYS A 282 -51.17 -5.83 2.50
N GLY A 283 -50.02 -6.32 2.06
CA GLY A 283 -49.77 -6.77 0.69
C GLY A 283 -48.71 -7.87 0.67
N ARG A 284 -49.15 -9.13 0.76
CA ARG A 284 -48.30 -10.34 0.63
C ARG A 284 -47.86 -10.51 -0.82
N ARG A 285 -46.55 -10.65 -1.08
CA ARG A 285 -46.03 -11.49 -2.18
C ARG A 285 -44.84 -12.31 -1.69
N ARG A 286 -44.81 -13.53 -2.23
CA ARG A 286 -44.17 -14.75 -1.72
C ARG A 286 -42.65 -14.71 -1.82
N HIS A 287 -42.01 -15.40 -0.88
CA HIS A 287 -40.62 -15.83 -0.91
C HIS A 287 -40.30 -16.65 -2.17
N GLN A 288 -39.20 -16.29 -2.82
CA GLN A 288 -38.27 -17.24 -3.41
C GLN A 288 -36.94 -17.09 -2.66
N LYS A 289 -36.46 -18.18 -2.08
CA LYS A 289 -35.13 -18.29 -1.48
C LYS A 289 -34.08 -18.23 -2.60
N PRO A 290 -32.95 -17.52 -2.43
CA PRO A 290 -31.82 -17.68 -3.32
C PRO A 290 -31.08 -18.98 -2.97
N GLU A 291 -30.78 -19.78 -3.99
CA GLU A 291 -29.82 -20.88 -3.89
C GLU A 291 -28.44 -20.32 -3.57
N CYS A 292 -27.77 -20.99 -2.63
CA CYS A 292 -26.46 -20.63 -2.14
C CYS A 292 -25.39 -20.94 -3.20
N CYS A 293 -24.66 -19.93 -3.66
CA CYS A 293 -23.33 -20.12 -4.24
C CYS A 293 -22.27 -20.01 -3.12
N PRO A 294 -21.22 -20.83 -3.15
CA PRO A 294 -20.31 -20.99 -2.03
C PRO A 294 -19.44 -19.75 -1.81
N VAL A 295 -19.33 -19.37 -0.55
CA VAL A 295 -18.42 -18.34 -0.05
C VAL A 295 -16.99 -18.85 -0.29
N MET A 296 -16.27 -18.25 -1.23
CA MET A 296 -14.80 -18.32 -1.20
C MET A 296 -14.33 -17.36 -0.11
N GLU A 297 -13.91 -17.92 1.01
CA GLU A 297 -13.13 -17.23 2.03
C GLU A 297 -11.81 -16.76 1.39
N TYR A 298 -11.66 -15.45 1.24
CA TYR A 298 -10.38 -14.85 0.91
C TYR A 298 -9.67 -14.53 2.23
N GLU A 299 -8.84 -15.46 2.70
CA GLU A 299 -7.85 -15.17 3.72
C GLU A 299 -6.81 -14.20 3.13
N ASP A 300 -6.82 -12.95 3.60
CA ASP A 300 -5.70 -12.01 3.45
C ASP A 300 -4.54 -12.50 4.34
N ARG A 301 -3.85 -13.54 3.88
CA ARG A 301 -2.53 -13.88 4.40
C ARG A 301 -1.54 -12.93 3.75
N ARG A 302 -1.18 -11.89 4.50
CA ARG A 302 0.19 -11.36 4.46
C ARG A 302 1.15 -12.50 4.85
N THR A 303 1.47 -13.37 3.90
CA THR A 303 2.61 -14.30 4.00
C THR A 303 3.87 -13.47 3.90
N ASN A 304 4.39 -13.19 5.08
CA ASN A 304 5.70 -12.64 5.33
C ASN A 304 6.64 -13.85 5.49
N ASP A 305 6.93 -14.53 4.37
CA ASP A 305 7.90 -15.63 4.29
C ASP A 305 8.97 -15.13 3.30
N GLY A 306 10.23 -14.83 3.64
CA GLY A 306 11.17 -15.56 4.48
C GLY A 306 12.08 -16.41 3.57
N PHE A 307 13.27 -15.90 3.17
CA PHE A 307 14.53 -16.61 2.79
C PHE A 307 15.49 -15.67 1.99
N PHE A 308 16.60 -15.11 2.56
CA PHE A 308 18.00 -15.60 2.71
C PHE A 308 18.79 -15.68 1.36
N ASP A 309 20.04 -15.21 1.20
CA ASP A 309 21.23 -15.26 2.05
C ASP A 309 22.21 -14.08 1.90
N GLY A 310 22.90 -13.78 3.02
CA GLY A 310 24.28 -13.28 3.16
C GLY A 310 24.66 -11.97 2.48
N LEU A 311 25.08 -10.96 3.26
CA LEU A 311 26.12 -9.95 2.94
C LEU A 311 26.23 -8.95 4.13
N PRO A 312 27.37 -8.23 4.30
CA PRO A 312 27.76 -7.57 5.55
C PRO A 312 27.03 -6.25 5.82
N MET A 313 26.88 -5.90 7.12
CA MET A 313 26.20 -4.71 7.67
C MET A 313 26.62 -3.39 6.98
N ASP A 314 25.66 -2.69 6.37
CA ASP A 314 25.80 -1.33 5.84
C ASP A 314 25.05 -0.34 6.76
N ILE A 315 25.73 0.71 7.21
CA ILE A 315 25.11 1.83 7.97
C ILE A 315 24.84 2.97 6.98
N LYS A 316 23.59 3.48 6.93
CA LYS A 316 23.16 4.51 5.95
C LYS A 316 22.49 5.68 6.65
N TRP A 317 22.63 6.87 6.10
CA TRP A 317 22.32 8.14 6.77
C TRP A 317 21.29 8.99 6.03
N PRO A 318 20.11 9.41 6.53
CA PRO A 318 19.54 10.67 6.05
C PRO A 318 20.31 11.84 6.69
N LEU A 319 20.13 13.03 6.12
CA LEU A 319 20.44 14.30 6.81
C LEU A 319 20.04 14.23 8.29
#